data_AF-A0A6S7H6D2-F1
#
_entry.id   AF-A0A6S7H6D2-F1
#
_cell.length_a   1.000
_cell.length_b   1.000
_cell.length_c   1.000
_cell.angle_alpha   90.00
_cell.angle_beta   90.00
_cell.angle_gamma   90.00
#
_symmetry.space_group_name_H-M   'P 1'
#
loop_
_entity.id
_entity.type
_entity.pdbx_description
1 polymer ?
#
loop_
_entity_poly.entity_id
_entity_poly.type
_entity_poly.pdbx_seq_one_letter_code
_entity_poly.pdbx_strand_id
1 'polypeptide(L)'
;MSFFVGYSLTCVRKFFNVLAQLGAAFSLILLSHSESFPPALLLMTFAIGMTGFHNAGAMVMPQDIAPDYAGSVAGFSNTVSTFSVFGAIYFSGQVLTTSQSWPLYFNVVAGVCIIGCAVFTIFASAKKIA
;
A
#
# COMPACT_ATOMS: atom_id res chain seq x y z
N MET A 1 -17.91 17.18 4.59
CA MET A 1 -16.55 16.76 4.18
C MET A 1 -15.75 18.03 3.92
N SER A 2 -15.36 18.73 5.00
CA SER A 2 -15.01 20.17 4.96
C SER A 2 -13.60 20.46 5.49
N PHE A 3 -12.85 19.42 5.88
CA PHE A 3 -11.54 19.55 6.54
C PHE A 3 -10.38 19.87 5.58
N PHE A 4 -10.54 19.67 4.27
CA PHE A 4 -9.47 19.87 3.28
C PHE A 4 -9.73 21.03 2.30
N VAL A 5 -10.69 21.91 2.61
CA VAL A 5 -10.99 23.09 1.79
C VAL A 5 -9.75 24.00 1.78
N GLY A 6 -8.98 23.96 0.68
CA GLY A 6 -7.75 24.75 0.48
C GLY A 6 -6.53 23.95 0.01
N TYR A 7 -6.50 22.62 0.18
CA TYR A 7 -5.40 21.78 -0.28
C TYR A 7 -5.70 21.12 -1.64
N SER A 8 -4.67 20.97 -2.48
CA SER A 8 -4.79 20.21 -3.73
C SER A 8 -5.16 18.76 -3.43
N LEU A 9 -6.17 18.23 -4.12
CA LEU A 9 -6.61 16.84 -3.98
C LEU A 9 -5.44 15.86 -4.12
N THR A 10 -4.52 16.12 -5.05
CA THR A 10 -3.30 15.32 -5.24
C THR A 10 -2.45 15.26 -3.97
N CYS A 11 -2.29 16.38 -3.26
CA CYS A 11 -1.49 16.45 -2.04
C CYS A 11 -2.13 15.61 -0.93
N VAL A 12 -3.46 15.74 -0.76
CA VAL A 12 -4.21 14.97 0.23
C VAL A 12 -4.12 13.47 -0.05
N ARG A 13 -4.32 13.04 -1.30
CA ARG A 13 -4.21 11.62 -1.68
C ARG A 13 -2.81 11.07 -1.49
N LYS A 14 -1.77 11.83 -1.85
CA LYS A 14 -0.37 11.46 -1.62
C LYS A 14 -0.08 11.31 -0.14
N PHE A 15 -0.49 12.28 0.68
CA PHE A 15 -0.28 12.24 2.12
C PHE A 15 -0.87 10.98 2.76
N PHE A 16 -2.14 10.65 2.46
CA PHE A 16 -2.77 9.45 2.99
C PHE A 16 -2.11 8.15 2.50
N ASN A 17 -1.70 8.08 1.24
CA ASN A 17 -1.02 6.90 0.72
C ASN A 17 0.39 6.72 1.31
N VAL A 18 1.13 7.82 1.48
CA VAL A 18 2.45 7.81 2.13
C VAL A 18 2.33 7.36 3.58
N LEU A 19 1.37 7.92 4.32
CA LEU A 19 1.10 7.53 5.70
C LEU A 19 0.79 6.04 5.78
N ALA A 20 -0.09 5.54 4.90
CA ALA A 20 -0.46 4.13 4.81
C ALA A 20 0.76 3.21 4.58
N GLN A 21 1.53 3.48 3.52
CA GLN A 21 2.62 2.60 3.10
C GLN A 21 3.82 2.65 4.04
N LEU A 22 4.20 3.84 4.54
CA LEU A 22 5.28 3.97 5.50
C LEU A 22 4.89 3.41 6.87
N GLY A 23 3.65 3.62 7.31
CA GLY A 23 3.15 3.04 8.57
C GLY A 23 3.14 1.51 8.52
N ALA A 24 2.69 0.92 7.39
CA ALA A 24 2.75 -0.52 7.18
C ALA A 24 4.20 -1.03 7.12
N ALA A 25 5.07 -0.38 6.36
CA ALA A 25 6.48 -0.77 6.23
C ALA A 25 7.21 -0.74 7.58
N PHE A 26 7.04 0.34 8.35
CA PHE A 26 7.62 0.47 9.69
C PHE A 26 7.16 -0.66 10.62
N SER A 27 5.86 -0.99 10.57
CA SER A 27 5.30 -2.06 11.40
C SER A 27 5.81 -3.44 11.01
N LEU A 28 6.02 -3.69 9.72
CA LEU A 28 6.61 -4.94 9.21
C LEU A 28 8.09 -5.08 9.58
N ILE A 29 8.85 -3.97 9.56
CA ILE A 29 10.26 -3.98 10.02
C ILE A 29 10.31 -4.30 11.51
N LEU A 30 9.49 -3.65 12.34
CA LEU A 30 9.40 -3.97 13.76
C LEU A 30 8.95 -5.41 14.01
N LEU A 31 7.99 -5.90 13.20
CA LEU A 31 7.52 -7.29 13.27
C LEU A 31 8.66 -8.28 12.98
N SER A 32 9.59 -7.93 12.11
CA SER A 32 10.76 -8.78 11.80
C SER A 32 11.70 -8.96 13.00
N HIS A 33 11.67 -8.06 13.98
CA HIS A 33 12.47 -8.13 15.20
C HIS A 33 11.68 -8.70 16.40
N SER A 34 10.40 -9.01 16.22
CA SER A 34 9.53 -9.49 17.29
C SER A 34 9.57 -11.01 17.39
N GLU A 35 10.07 -11.54 18.51
CA GLU A 35 10.07 -12.98 18.78
C GLU A 35 8.87 -13.45 19.63
N SER A 36 8.10 -12.51 20.20
CA SER A 36 6.96 -12.83 21.05
C SER A 36 5.62 -12.59 20.34
N PHE A 37 4.63 -13.45 20.64
CA PHE A 37 3.33 -13.45 19.96
C PHE A 37 2.51 -12.17 20.19
N PRO A 38 2.35 -11.63 21.41
CA PRO A 38 1.52 -10.44 21.63
C PRO A 38 1.95 -9.19 20.83
N PRO A 39 3.23 -8.76 20.82
CA PRO A 39 3.65 -7.62 20.00
C PRO A 39 3.59 -7.94 18.50
N ALA A 40 3.89 -9.17 18.09
CA ALA A 40 3.77 -9.57 16.69
C ALA A 40 2.33 -9.42 16.17
N LEU A 41 1.35 -9.85 16.97
CA LEU A 41 -0.07 -9.71 16.63
C LEU A 41 -0.48 -8.23 16.51
N LEU A 42 -0.09 -7.40 17.48
CA LEU A 42 -0.40 -5.96 17.47
C LEU A 42 0.19 -5.25 16.25
N LEU A 43 1.45 -5.54 15.91
CA LEU A 43 2.13 -4.96 14.75
C LEU A 43 1.50 -5.41 13.43
N MET A 44 1.11 -6.69 13.33
CA MET A 44 0.40 -7.22 12.18
C MET A 44 -0.98 -6.56 12.02
N THR A 45 -1.75 -6.44 13.11
CA THR A 45 -3.04 -5.76 13.11
C THR A 45 -2.91 -4.30 12.72
N PHE A 46 -1.89 -3.60 13.24
CA PHE A 46 -1.63 -2.22 12.87
C PHE A 46 -1.27 -2.09 11.39
N ALA A 47 -0.40 -2.95 10.86
CA ALA A 47 -0.06 -2.98 9.44
C ALA A 47 -1.31 -3.18 8.55
N ILE A 48 -2.21 -4.10 8.93
CA ILE A 48 -3.49 -4.29 8.24
C ILE A 48 -4.38 -3.05 8.39
N GLY A 49 -4.44 -2.43 9.57
CA GLY A 49 -5.18 -1.20 9.80
C GLY A 49 -4.75 -0.05 8.89
N MET A 50 -3.45 0.04 8.57
CA MET A 50 -2.92 1.06 7.65
C MET A 50 -3.48 0.93 6.22
N THR A 51 -3.98 -0.24 5.81
CA THR A 51 -4.66 -0.39 4.51
C THR A 51 -5.93 0.46 4.40
N GLY A 52 -6.56 0.84 5.51
CA GLY A 52 -7.68 1.78 5.53
C GLY A 52 -7.29 3.15 4.98
N PHE A 53 -6.10 3.65 5.31
CA PHE A 53 -5.58 4.92 4.78
C PHE A 53 -5.22 4.80 3.29
N HIS A 54 -4.75 3.63 2.85
CA HIS A 54 -4.48 3.37 1.44
C HIS A 54 -5.76 3.50 0.59
N ASN A 55 -6.88 2.96 1.08
CA ASN A 55 -8.18 3.09 0.41
C ASN A 55 -8.65 4.56 0.33
N ALA A 56 -8.41 5.35 1.38
CA ALA A 56 -8.73 6.78 1.37
C ALA A 56 -7.84 7.62 0.42
N GLY A 57 -6.64 7.13 0.09
CA GLY A 57 -5.68 7.81 -0.79
C GLY A 57 -5.72 7.31 -2.24
N ALA A 58 -5.26 6.09 -2.46
CA ALA A 58 -4.97 5.56 -3.80
C ALA A 58 -6.20 4.96 -4.50
N MET A 59 -7.08 4.27 -3.78
CA MET A 59 -8.23 3.56 -4.38
C MET A 59 -9.22 4.52 -5.07
N VAL A 60 -9.40 5.69 -4.50
CA VAL A 60 -10.30 6.74 -5.00
C VAL A 60 -9.66 7.63 -6.07
N MET A 61 -8.34 7.59 -6.22
CA MET A 61 -7.62 8.47 -7.14
C MET A 61 -7.98 8.26 -8.62
N PRO A 62 -8.14 7.04 -9.16
CA PRO A 62 -8.58 6.85 -10.55
C PRO A 62 -9.96 7.48 -10.83
N GLN A 63 -10.85 7.46 -9.85
CA GLN A 63 -12.18 8.06 -9.94
C GLN A 63 -12.10 9.59 -9.95
N ASP A 64 -11.17 10.15 -9.17
CA ASP A 64 -10.88 11.59 -9.16
C ASP A 64 -10.30 12.07 -10.51
N ILE A 65 -9.50 11.23 -11.18
CA ILE A 65 -8.82 11.55 -12.46
C ILE A 65 -9.78 11.47 -13.65
N ALA A 66 -10.53 10.37 -13.79
CA ALA A 66 -11.33 10.07 -14.98
C ALA A 66 -12.70 9.51 -14.57
N PRO A 67 -13.63 10.37 -14.10
CA PRO A 67 -14.92 9.93 -13.57
C PRO A 67 -15.77 9.19 -14.61
N ASP A 68 -15.72 9.59 -15.88
CA ASP A 68 -16.51 8.98 -16.96
C ASP A 68 -16.00 7.59 -17.38
N TYR A 69 -14.73 7.28 -17.08
CA TYR A 69 -14.07 6.00 -17.39
C TYR A 69 -13.65 5.23 -16.13
N ALA A 70 -14.14 5.65 -14.96
CA ALA A 70 -13.68 5.15 -13.67
C ALA A 70 -13.82 3.63 -13.53
N GLY A 71 -14.91 3.05 -14.04
CA GLY A 71 -15.15 1.61 -14.02
C GLY A 71 -14.13 0.83 -14.85
N SER A 72 -13.83 1.27 -16.07
CA SER A 72 -12.85 0.62 -16.95
C SER A 72 -11.43 0.72 -16.40
N VAL A 73 -11.04 1.90 -15.90
CA VAL A 73 -9.71 2.13 -15.30
C VAL A 73 -9.55 1.30 -14.02
N ALA A 74 -10.58 1.26 -13.17
CA ALA A 74 -10.57 0.44 -11.95
C ALA A 74 -10.49 -1.06 -12.27
N GLY A 75 -11.24 -1.54 -13.27
CA GLY A 75 -11.18 -2.92 -13.73
C GLY A 75 -9.79 -3.32 -14.22
N PHE A 76 -9.19 -2.51 -15.09
CA PHE A 76 -7.83 -2.74 -15.58
C PHE A 76 -6.79 -2.75 -14.45
N SER A 77 -6.86 -1.78 -13.54
CA SER A 77 -5.99 -1.71 -12.36
C SER A 77 -6.12 -2.97 -11.49
N ASN A 78 -7.34 -3.47 -11.29
CA ASN A 78 -7.58 -4.69 -10.52
C ASN A 78 -6.99 -5.94 -11.21
N THR A 79 -7.08 -6.02 -12.53
CA THR A 79 -6.47 -7.11 -13.30
C THR A 79 -4.94 -7.12 -13.11
N VAL A 80 -4.28 -5.97 -13.28
CA VAL A 80 -2.84 -5.83 -13.07
C VAL A 80 -2.45 -6.18 -11.62
N SER A 81 -3.25 -5.71 -10.65
CA SER A 81 -3.05 -6.02 -9.23
C SER A 81 -3.12 -7.51 -8.95
N THR A 82 -4.09 -8.20 -9.54
CA THR A 82 -4.27 -9.65 -9.38
C THR A 82 -3.06 -10.44 -9.91
N PHE A 83 -2.55 -10.08 -11.10
CA PHE A 83 -1.32 -10.69 -11.62
C PHE A 83 -0.11 -10.46 -10.71
N SER A 84 0.03 -9.25 -10.16
CA SER A 84 1.08 -8.94 -9.19
C SER A 84 0.95 -9.79 -7.91
N VAL A 85 -0.26 -10.02 -7.43
CA VAL A 85 -0.52 -10.82 -6.21
C VAL A 85 -0.12 -12.28 -6.42
N PHE A 86 -0.41 -12.87 -7.59
CA PHE A 86 0.05 -14.23 -7.89
C PHE A 86 1.57 -14.36 -7.80
N GLY A 87 2.31 -13.39 -8.38
CA GLY A 87 3.77 -13.35 -8.28
C GLY A 87 4.25 -13.22 -6.84
N ALA A 88 3.63 -12.35 -6.04
CA ALA A 88 3.98 -12.15 -4.63
C ALA A 88 3.73 -13.41 -3.77
N ILE A 89 2.64 -14.14 -4.00
CA ILE A 89 2.34 -15.40 -3.31
C ILE A 89 3.35 -16.49 -3.69
N TYR A 90 3.68 -16.62 -4.97
CA TYR A 90 4.70 -17.58 -5.39
C TYR A 90 6.07 -17.26 -4.75
N PHE A 91 6.46 -15.99 -4.78
CA PHE A 91 7.69 -15.51 -4.16
C PHE A 91 7.71 -15.76 -2.65
N SER A 92 6.61 -15.47 -1.93
CA SER A 92 6.54 -15.70 -0.48
C SER A 92 6.75 -17.19 -0.13
N GLY A 93 6.13 -18.09 -0.90
CA GLY A 93 6.34 -19.53 -0.75
C GLY A 93 7.79 -19.95 -0.95
N GLN A 94 8.46 -19.42 -1.99
CA GLN A 94 9.87 -19.71 -2.26
C GLN A 94 10.81 -19.22 -1.15
N VAL A 95 10.61 -17.98 -0.68
CA VAL A 95 11.40 -17.39 0.41
C VAL A 95 11.24 -18.19 1.69
N LEU A 96 10.01 -18.54 2.07
CA LEU A 96 9.71 -19.29 3.28
C LEU A 96 10.22 -20.72 3.22
N THR A 97 10.16 -21.38 2.04
CA THR A 97 10.67 -22.74 1.87
C THR A 97 12.20 -22.78 1.93
N THR A 98 12.88 -21.81 1.33
CA THR A 98 14.35 -21.79 1.23
C THR A 98 15.02 -21.26 2.48
N SER A 99 14.54 -20.13 3.00
CA SER A 99 15.19 -19.40 4.09
C SER A 99 14.64 -19.75 5.47
N GLN A 100 13.44 -20.35 5.52
CA GLN A 100 12.68 -20.63 6.76
C GLN A 100 12.57 -19.42 7.72
N SER A 101 12.68 -18.21 7.19
CA SER A 101 12.79 -16.97 7.97
C SER A 101 11.67 -16.00 7.62
N TRP A 102 10.72 -15.86 8.55
CA TRP A 102 9.67 -14.85 8.50
C TRP A 102 10.20 -13.42 8.59
N PRO A 103 11.21 -13.09 9.42
CA PRO A 103 11.83 -11.77 9.44
C PRO A 103 12.36 -11.32 8.09
N LEU A 104 13.03 -12.21 7.35
CA LEU A 104 13.52 -11.91 6.01
C LEU A 104 12.35 -11.54 5.07
N TYR A 105 11.28 -12.34 5.10
CA TYR A 105 10.09 -12.09 4.29
C TYR A 105 9.47 -10.73 4.63
N PHE A 106 9.25 -10.41 5.90
CA PHE A 106 8.67 -9.13 6.32
C PHE A 106 9.52 -7.93 5.90
N ASN A 107 10.85 -8.04 5.97
CA ASN A 107 11.75 -6.99 5.51
C ASN A 107 11.71 -6.78 4.00
N VAL A 108 11.58 -7.85 3.21
CA VAL A 108 11.39 -7.73 1.76
C VAL A 108 10.06 -7.03 1.44
N VAL A 109 8.97 -7.43 2.11
CA VAL A 109 7.66 -6.79 1.92
C VAL A 109 7.71 -5.31 2.32
N ALA A 110 8.37 -4.97 3.42
CA ALA A 110 8.57 -3.57 3.83
C ALA A 110 9.34 -2.77 2.77
N GLY A 111 10.39 -3.36 2.17
CA GLY A 111 11.12 -2.74 1.06
C GLY A 111 10.23 -2.46 -0.16
N VAL A 112 9.39 -3.42 -0.53
CA VAL A 112 8.41 -3.24 -1.62
C VAL A 112 7.41 -2.12 -1.30
N CYS A 113 6.92 -2.03 -0.06
CA CYS A 113 6.05 -0.94 0.37
C CYS A 113 6.74 0.43 0.27
N ILE A 114 8.03 0.53 0.64
CA ILE A 114 8.78 1.79 0.54
C ILE A 114 8.99 2.20 -0.92
N ILE A 115 9.37 1.25 -1.79
CA ILE A 115 9.53 1.49 -3.22
C ILE A 115 8.19 1.90 -3.85
N GLY A 116 7.11 1.18 -3.55
CA GLY A 116 5.76 1.52 -3.99
C GLY A 116 5.34 2.92 -3.55
N CYS A 117 5.66 3.28 -2.31
CA CYS A 117 5.41 4.60 -1.76
C CYS A 117 6.18 5.69 -2.53
N ALA A 118 7.46 5.46 -2.83
CA ALA A 118 8.28 6.39 -3.59
C ALA A 118 7.74 6.59 -5.01
N VAL A 119 7.43 5.50 -5.72
CA VAL A 119 6.85 5.54 -7.08
C VAL A 119 5.52 6.28 -7.05
N PHE A 120 4.63 5.97 -6.11
CA PHE A 120 3.35 6.66 -6.00
C PHE A 120 3.55 8.15 -5.71
N THR A 121 4.46 8.52 -4.81
CA THR A 121 4.68 9.92 -4.46
C THR A 121 5.23 10.73 -5.63
N ILE A 122 6.08 10.13 -6.48
CA ILE A 122 6.65 10.77 -7.66
C ILE A 122 5.59 10.93 -8.77
N PHE A 123 4.89 9.84 -9.12
CA PHE A 123 4.05 9.81 -10.33
C PHE A 123 2.56 10.10 -10.12
N ALA A 124 2.03 9.97 -8.89
CA ALA A 124 0.60 10.12 -8.68
C ALA A 124 0.13 11.56 -8.91
N SER A 125 -1.07 11.70 -9.49
CA SER A 125 -1.76 12.97 -9.69
C SER A 125 -3.25 12.73 -9.59
N ALA A 126 -3.99 13.53 -8.81
CA ALA A 126 -5.44 13.47 -8.72
C ALA A 126 -6.11 14.63 -9.50
N LYS A 127 -5.40 15.22 -10.47
CA LYS A 127 -5.98 16.25 -11.33
C LYS A 127 -6.91 15.58 -12.34
N LYS A 128 -8.16 16.02 -12.38
CA LYS A 128 -9.13 15.57 -13.38
C LYS A 128 -8.61 15.84 -14.79
N ILE A 129 -8.62 14.82 -15.63
CA ILE A 129 -8.32 14.94 -17.05
C ILE A 129 -9.66 15.28 -17.72
N ALA A 130 -9.68 16.38 -18.48
CA ALA A 130 -10.87 16.90 -19.15
C ALA A 130 -11.25 16.03 -20.35
#